data_AF-A0A959WVH5-F1
#
_entry.id   AF-A0A959WVH5-F1
#
_cell.length_a   1.000
_cell.length_b   1.000
_cell.length_c   1.000
_cell.angle_alpha   90.00
_cell.angle_beta   90.00
_cell.angle_gamma   90.00
#
_symmetry.space_group_name_H-M   'P 1'
#
loop_
_entity.id
_entity.type
_entity.pdbx_description
1 polymer ?
#
loop_
_entity_poly.entity_id
_entity_poly.type
_entity_poly.pdbx_seq_one_letter_code
_entity_poly.pdbx_strand_id
1 'polypeptide(L)'
;MSDHDLGDAAEYIAAERPALAYDDIWAVLNELGAPPAPGGEALAEDLVTGIHPRIGRRAVRTVIAEWRAFRELEDSPDWEDLEDG
;
A
#
# COMPACT_ATOMS: atom_id res chain seq x y z
N MET A 1 0.95 -11.20 6.35
CA MET A 1 1.74 -10.50 5.34
C MET A 1 3.18 -10.53 5.81
N SER A 2 4.10 -10.96 4.95
CA SER A 2 5.51 -11.05 5.28
C SER A 2 6.19 -9.69 5.06
N ASP A 3 7.38 -9.49 5.64
CA ASP A 3 8.21 -8.31 5.37
C ASP A 3 8.59 -8.19 3.88
N HIS A 4 8.61 -9.32 3.16
CA HIS A 4 8.86 -9.35 1.73
C HIS A 4 7.70 -8.72 0.96
N ASP A 5 6.45 -9.06 1.28
CA ASP A 5 5.27 -8.48 0.61
C ASP A 5 5.13 -6.96 0.89
N LEU A 6 5.66 -6.47 2.02
CA LEU A 6 5.75 -5.04 2.31
C LEU A 6 6.80 -4.36 1.42
N GLY A 7 7.95 -5.00 1.21
CA GLY A 7 9.01 -4.53 0.32
C GLY A 7 8.53 -4.36 -1.10
N ASP A 8 7.88 -5.39 -1.65
CA ASP A 8 7.41 -5.40 -3.04
C ASP A 8 6.31 -4.35 -3.24
N ALA A 9 5.39 -4.20 -2.27
CA ALA A 9 4.41 -3.12 -2.28
C ALA A 9 5.09 -1.74 -2.23
N ALA A 10 6.13 -1.55 -1.42
CA ALA A 10 6.84 -0.26 -1.35
C ALA A 10 7.52 0.11 -2.67
N GLU A 11 8.16 -0.86 -3.32
CA GLU A 11 8.80 -0.69 -4.63
C GLU A 11 7.78 -0.36 -5.72
N TYR A 12 6.67 -1.10 -5.78
CA TYR A 12 5.57 -0.83 -6.70
C TYR A 12 5.03 0.60 -6.53
N ILE A 13 4.71 0.99 -5.30
CA ILE A 13 4.13 2.32 -5.02
C ILE A 13 5.13 3.44 -5.35
N ALA A 14 6.42 3.24 -5.07
CA ALA A 14 7.45 4.22 -5.41
C ALA A 14 7.60 4.41 -6.93
N ALA A 15 7.45 3.32 -7.71
CA ALA A 15 7.45 3.39 -9.17
C ALA A 15 6.21 4.14 -9.71
N GLU A 16 5.02 3.84 -9.18
CA GLU A 16 3.76 4.48 -9.61
C GLU A 16 3.61 5.93 -9.13
N ARG A 17 4.22 6.27 -8.00
CA ARG A 17 4.11 7.59 -7.36
C ARG A 17 5.49 8.16 -7.04
N PRO A 18 6.29 8.54 -8.06
CA PRO A 18 7.68 8.99 -7.88
C PRO A 18 7.82 10.31 -7.09
N ALA A 19 6.72 11.03 -6.87
CA ALA A 19 6.70 12.23 -6.02
C ALA A 19 6.56 11.92 -4.51
N LEU A 20 6.23 10.68 -4.14
CA LEU A 20 6.20 10.24 -2.75
C LEU A 20 7.59 9.78 -2.32
N ALA A 21 8.04 10.21 -1.14
CA ALA A 21 9.28 9.73 -0.57
C ALA A 21 9.14 8.25 -0.16
N TYR A 22 10.12 7.43 -0.52
CA TYR A 22 10.15 6.01 -0.16
C TYR A 22 10.01 5.81 1.35
N ASP A 23 10.68 6.62 2.17
CA ASP A 23 10.59 6.56 3.64
C ASP A 23 9.16 6.83 4.16
N ASP A 24 8.36 7.64 3.47
CA ASP A 24 6.96 7.89 3.83
C ASP A 24 6.07 6.71 3.44
N ILE A 25 6.32 6.12 2.25
CA ILE A 25 5.64 4.90 1.79
C ILE A 25 5.90 3.77 2.78
N TRP A 26 7.17 3.50 3.07
CA TRP A 26 7.58 2.44 4.00
C TRP A 26 6.96 2.63 5.39
N ALA A 27 6.97 3.86 5.92
CA ALA A 27 6.35 4.15 7.20
C ALA A 27 4.85 3.81 7.20
N VAL A 28 4.09 4.24 6.18
CA VAL A 28 2.65 3.93 6.09
C VAL A 28 2.41 2.42 6.04
N LEU A 29 3.15 1.69 5.20
CA LEU A 29 2.98 0.24 5.03
C LEU A 29 3.32 -0.51 6.32
N ASN A 30 4.41 -0.14 6.98
CA ASN A 30 4.87 -0.76 8.23
C ASN A 30 3.92 -0.50 9.40
N GLU A 31 3.33 0.70 9.52
CA GLU A 31 2.36 1.00 10.58
C GLU A 31 1.04 0.22 10.41
N LEU A 32 0.61 0.01 9.16
CA LEU A 32 -0.69 -0.60 8.88
C LEU A 32 -0.60 -2.13 8.77
N GLY A 33 0.50 -2.67 8.25
CA GLY A 33 0.76 -4.11 8.13
C GLY A 33 -0.13 -4.88 7.14
N ALA A 34 -1.27 -4.30 6.73
CA ALA A 34 -2.14 -4.74 5.64
C ALA A 34 -2.95 -3.54 5.14
N PRO A 35 -3.43 -3.54 3.88
CA PRO A 35 -4.31 -2.48 3.42
C PRO A 35 -5.61 -2.50 4.23
N PRO A 36 -6.11 -1.34 4.69
CA PRO A 36 -7.34 -1.29 5.45
C PRO A 36 -8.52 -1.81 4.61
N ALA A 37 -9.51 -2.42 5.26
CA ALA A 37 -10.77 -2.79 4.62
C ALA A 37 -11.54 -1.53 4.14
N PRO A 38 -12.44 -1.67 3.14
CA PRO A 38 -13.29 -0.56 2.71
C PRO A 38 -14.05 0.08 3.89
N GLY A 39 -13.97 1.41 4.02
CA GLY A 39 -14.56 2.17 5.13
C GLY A 39 -13.62 2.38 6.34
N GLY A 40 -12.47 1.72 6.38
CA GLY A 40 -11.44 1.87 7.43
C GLY A 40 -10.42 2.98 7.16
N GLU A 41 -10.51 3.69 6.05
CA GLU A 41 -9.46 4.60 5.57
C GLU A 41 -9.27 5.80 6.49
N ALA A 42 -10.36 6.38 7.02
CA ALA A 42 -10.27 7.55 7.88
C ALA A 42 -9.50 7.24 9.18
N LEU A 43 -9.74 6.07 9.77
CA LEU A 43 -9.02 5.62 10.96
C LEU A 43 -7.55 5.34 10.66
N ALA A 44 -7.25 4.73 9.50
CA ALA A 44 -5.88 4.49 9.06
C ALA A 44 -5.13 5.81 8.82
N GLU A 45 -5.77 6.79 8.18
CA GLU A 45 -5.22 8.15 8.01
C GLU A 45 -4.92 8.81 9.38
N ASP A 46 -5.86 8.76 10.31
CA ASP A 46 -5.71 9.34 11.65
C ASP A 46 -4.57 8.67 12.44
N LEU A 47 -4.48 7.34 12.39
CA LEU A 47 -3.44 6.56 13.07
C LEU A 47 -2.05 6.90 12.53
N VAL A 48 -1.86 6.81 11.21
CA VAL A 48 -0.55 7.07 10.60
C VAL A 48 -0.12 8.52 10.80
N THR A 49 -1.02 9.49 10.62
CA THR A 49 -0.66 10.90 10.81
C THR A 49 -0.44 11.29 12.27
N GLY A 50 -1.03 10.54 13.22
CA GLY A 50 -0.75 10.68 14.65
C GLY A 50 0.64 10.17 15.04
N ILE A 51 1.09 9.07 14.44
CA ILE A 51 2.41 8.46 14.70
C ILE A 51 3.52 9.17 13.93
N HIS A 52 3.24 9.56 12.67
CA HIS A 52 4.17 10.21 11.75
C HIS A 52 3.64 11.58 11.30
N PRO A 53 3.76 12.64 12.12
CA PRO A 53 3.16 13.96 11.83
C PRO A 53 3.67 14.64 10.56
N ARG A 54 4.83 14.22 10.04
CA ARG A 54 5.40 14.72 8.78
C ARG A 54 4.66 14.18 7.55
N ILE A 55 3.99 13.03 7.66
CA ILE A 55 3.29 12.39 6.56
C ILE A 55 1.90 13.02 6.47
N GLY A 56 1.61 13.69 5.36
CA GLY A 56 0.30 14.29 5.17
C GLY A 56 -0.79 13.24 4.89
N ARG A 57 -2.02 13.48 5.34
CA ARG A 57 -3.19 12.60 5.07
C ARG A 57 -3.34 12.22 3.60
N ARG A 58 -3.06 13.16 2.69
CA ARG A 58 -3.10 12.90 1.24
C ARG A 58 -2.09 11.83 0.83
N ALA A 59 -0.88 11.88 1.38
CA ALA A 59 0.14 10.86 1.10
C ALA A 59 -0.30 9.50 1.60
N VAL A 60 -0.79 9.42 2.86
CA VAL A 60 -1.33 8.17 3.43
C VAL A 60 -2.43 7.59 2.54
N ARG A 61 -3.38 8.41 2.11
CA ARG A 61 -4.47 7.98 1.23
C ARG A 61 -3.97 7.46 -0.12
N THR A 62 -3.01 8.15 -0.73
CA THR A 62 -2.41 7.68 -1.99
C THR A 62 -1.74 6.33 -1.79
N VAL A 63 -0.95 6.15 -0.73
CA VAL A 63 -0.29 4.87 -0.43
C VAL A 63 -1.32 3.75 -0.25
N ILE A 64 -2.39 3.99 0.53
CA ILE A 64 -3.46 2.99 0.71
C ILE A 64 -4.12 2.62 -0.63
N ALA A 65 -4.34 3.59 -1.52
CA ALA A 65 -4.97 3.35 -2.82
C ALA A 65 -4.08 2.50 -3.73
N GLU A 66 -2.80 2.86 -3.89
CA GLU A 66 -1.86 2.09 -4.70
C GLU A 66 -1.62 0.70 -4.12
N TRP A 67 -1.60 0.57 -2.79
CA TRP A 67 -1.42 -0.72 -2.14
C TRP A 67 -2.58 -1.68 -2.42
N ARG A 68 -3.81 -1.19 -2.47
CA ARG A 68 -4.96 -2.01 -2.89
C ARG A 68 -4.85 -2.42 -4.36
N ALA A 69 -4.44 -1.50 -5.23
CA ALA A 69 -4.21 -1.82 -6.64
C ALA A 69 -3.13 -2.92 -6.80
N PHE A 70 -2.03 -2.83 -6.06
CA PHE A 70 -1.01 -3.88 -6.00
C PHE A 70 -1.60 -5.22 -5.58
N ARG A 71 -2.43 -5.26 -4.53
CA ARG A 71 -3.09 -6.50 -4.08
C ARG A 71 -4.06 -7.06 -5.12
N GLU A 72 -4.83 -6.22 -5.78
CA GLU A 72 -5.71 -6.66 -6.86
C GLU A 72 -4.92 -7.27 -8.03
N LEU A 73 -3.71 -6.78 -8.31
CA LEU A 73 -2.80 -7.36 -9.30
C LEU A 73 -2.20 -8.69 -8.83
N GLU A 74 -1.74 -8.80 -7.59
CA GLU A 74 -1.20 -10.06 -7.02
C GLU A 74 -2.27 -11.16 -6.91
N ASP A 75 -3.51 -10.78 -6.57
CA ASP A 75 -4.62 -11.72 -6.44
C ASP A 75 -5.26 -12.08 -7.79
N SER A 76 -4.84 -11.42 -8.88
CA SER A 76 -5.31 -11.75 -10.23
C SER A 76 -4.68 -13.07 -10.69
N PRO A 77 -5.48 -14.04 -11.17
CA PRO A 77 -4.93 -15.29 -11.69
C PRO A 77 -4.02 -14.98 -12.88
N ASP A 78 -2.84 -15.60 -12.90
CA ASP A 78 -1.94 -15.49 -14.04
C ASP A 78 -2.66 -16.02 -15.28
N TRP A 79 -2.53 -15.28 -16.39
CA TRP A 79 -3.11 -15.66 -17.68
C TRP A 79 -2.57 -17.01 -18.19
N GLU A 80 -1.45 -17.48 -17.67
CA GLU A 80 -0.88 -18.83 -17.90
C GLU A 80 -1.71 -19.95 -17.24
N ASP A 81 -2.41 -19.67 -16.14
CA ASP A 81 -3.30 -20.65 -15.46
C ASP A 81 -4.65 -20.83 -16.18
N LEU A 82 -4.93 -20.03 -17.22
CA LEU A 82 -6.16 -20.10 -18.01
C LEU A 82 -6.06 -21.00 -19.25
N GLU A 83 -4.87 -21.46 -19.64
CA GLU A 83 -4.67 -22.29 -20.85
C GLU A 83 -4.84 -23.80 -20.62
N ASP A 84 -4.90 -24.27 -19.37
CA ASP A 84 -5.05 -25.69 -19.00
C ASP A 84 -6.48 -26.09 -18.54
N GLY A 85 -7.50 -25.27 -18.85
CA GLY A 85 -8.92 -25.49 -18.51
C GLY A 85 -9.77 -26.19 -19.57
#